data_AF-A0A818NYF9-F1
#
_entry.id   AF-A0A818NYF9-F1
#
_cell.length_a   1.000
_cell.length_b   1.000
_cell.length_c   1.000
_cell.angle_alpha   90.00
_cell.angle_beta   90.00
_cell.angle_gamma   90.00
#
_symmetry.space_group_name_H-M   'P 1'
#
loop_
_entity.id
_entity.type
_entity.pdbx_description
1 polymer ?
#
loop_
_entity_poly.entity_id
_entity_poly.type
_entity_poly.pdbx_seq_one_letter_code
_entity_poly.pdbx_strand_id
1 'polypeptide(L)' 'MDATEQEIFTIINNHRQQNGLPLLQPSVNLAYVAHTHAIDVIENDPDVNGGNMHSWSNKGKSTEIS' A
#
# COMPACT_ATOMS: atom_id res chain seq x y z
N MET A 1 -2.09 -7.95 -14.75
CA MET A 1 -1.45 -6.68 -14.37
C MET A 1 -1.70 -5.71 -15.51
N ASP A 2 -2.42 -4.64 -15.22
CA ASP A 2 -2.67 -3.54 -16.17
C ASP A 2 -1.39 -2.69 -16.38
N ALA A 3 -1.39 -1.83 -17.41
CA ALA A 3 -0.28 -0.92 -17.69
C ALA A 3 0.03 0.03 -16.51
N THR A 4 -0.99 0.50 -15.79
CA THR A 4 -0.85 1.37 -14.61
C THR A 4 -0.18 0.63 -13.45
N GLU A 5 -0.59 -0.62 -13.17
CA GLU A 5 0.06 -1.46 -12.16
C GLU A 5 1.54 -1.74 -12.49
N GLN A 6 1.87 -1.94 -13.77
CA GLN A 6 3.26 -2.12 -14.22
C GLN A 6 4.09 -0.85 -14.03
N GLU A 7 3.51 0.33 -14.29
CA GLU A 7 4.16 1.61 -14.05
C GLU A 7 4.45 1.83 -12.55
N ILE A 8 3.47 1.59 -11.69
CA ILE A 8 3.64 1.67 -10.23
C ILE A 8 4.74 0.73 -9.76
N PHE A 9 4.74 -0.52 -10.24
CA PHE A 9 5.76 -1.50 -9.91
C PHE A 9 7.16 -1.04 -10.33
N THR A 10 7.28 -0.45 -11.52
CA THR A 10 8.53 0.11 -12.04
C THR A 10 9.05 1.24 -11.16
N ILE A 11 8.18 2.18 -10.78
CA ILE A 11 8.52 3.30 -9.89
C ILE A 11 9.01 2.77 -8.53
N ILE A 12 8.31 1.80 -7.93
CA ILE A 12 8.70 1.21 -6.65
C ILE A 12 10.08 0.55 -6.75
N ASN A 13 10.31 -0.25 -7.79
CA ASN A 13 11.58 -0.93 -7.96
C ASN A 13 12.75 0.03 -8.25
N ASN A 14 12.51 1.11 -8.98
CA ASN A 14 13.50 2.18 -9.16
C ASN A 14 13.86 2.83 -7.82
N HIS A 15 12.87 3.15 -6.98
CA HIS A 15 13.11 3.68 -5.64
C HIS A 15 13.90 2.70 -4.77
N ARG A 16 13.56 1.40 -4.81
CA ARG A 16 14.29 0.36 -4.08
C ARG A 16 15.75 0.26 -4.54
N GLN A 17 15.99 0.29 -5.85
CA GLN A 17 17.34 0.25 -6.43
C GLN A 17 18.17 1.45 -5.97
N GLN A 18 17.61 2.66 -5.98
CA GLN A 18 18.28 3.87 -5.50
C GLN A 18 18.68 3.78 -4.03
N ASN A 19 17.94 3.01 -3.22
CA ASN A 19 18.21 2.77 -1.81
C ASN A 19 19.02 1.49 -1.56
N GLY A 20 19.55 0.82 -2.60
CA GLY A 20 20.34 -0.41 -2.46
C GLY A 20 19.53 -1.63 -2.00
N LEU A 21 18.21 -1.60 -2.14
CA LEU A 21 17.32 -2.70 -1.78
C LEU A 21 17.13 -3.67 -2.97
N PRO A 22 16.92 -4.97 -2.71
CA PRO A 22 16.66 -5.93 -3.77
C PRO A 22 15.35 -5.62 -4.50
N LEU A 23 15.34 -5.84 -5.82
CA LEU A 23 14.15 -5.68 -6.63
C LEU A 23 13.05 -6.66 -6.19
N LEU A 24 11.81 -6.19 -6.21
CA LEU A 24 10.64 -7.04 -6.05
C LEU A 24 10.40 -7.81 -7.35
N GLN A 25 9.84 -9.00 -7.23
CA GLN A 25 9.31 -9.76 -8.37
C GLN A 25 7.82 -9.46 -8.53
N PRO A 26 7.31 -9.31 -9.77
CA PRO A 26 5.90 -9.08 -9.99
C PRO A 26 5.11 -10.34 -9.59
N SER A 27 4.07 -10.17 -8.79
CA SER A 27 3.17 -11.24 -8.36
C SER A 27 1.73 -10.84 -8.65
N VAL A 28 1.06 -11.62 -9.51
CA VAL A 28 -0.33 -11.37 -9.91
C VAL A 28 -1.28 -11.47 -8.71
N ASN A 29 -1.04 -12.43 -7.82
CA ASN A 29 -1.87 -12.60 -6.62
C ASN A 29 -1.72 -11.41 -5.66
N LEU A 30 -0.50 -10.87 -5.51
CA LEU A 30 -0.26 -9.72 -4.65
C LEU A 30 -0.89 -8.44 -5.23
N ALA A 31 -0.80 -8.25 -6.55
CA ALA A 31 -1.46 -7.14 -7.22
C ALA A 31 -2.99 -7.23 -7.06
N TYR A 32 -3.56 -8.42 -7.23
CA TYR A 32 -4.99 -8.64 -7.07
C TYR A 32 -5.49 -8.25 -5.67
N VAL A 33 -4.85 -8.72 -4.60
CA VAL A 33 -5.28 -8.38 -3.23
C VAL A 33 -5.06 -6.90 -2.91
N ALA A 34 -4.00 -6.28 -3.43
CA ALA A 34 -3.74 -4.85 -3.24
C ALA A 34 -4.82 -3.99 -3.94
N HIS A 35 -5.20 -4.37 -5.16
CA HIS A 35 -6.27 -3.73 -5.91
C HIS A 35 -7.62 -3.90 -5.21
N THR A 36 -7.97 -5.12 -4.78
CA THR A 36 -9.19 -5.38 -4.00
C THR A 36 -9.22 -4.57 -2.71
N HIS A 37 -8.10 -4.48 -1.98
CA HIS A 37 -8.02 -3.67 -0.77
C HIS A 37 -8.18 -2.17 -1.05
N ALA A 38 -7.60 -1.66 -2.14
CA ALA A 38 -7.77 -0.26 -2.52
C ALA A 38 -9.24 0.08 -2.85
N ILE A 39 -9.96 -0.83 -3.53
CA ILE A 39 -11.40 -0.68 -3.77
C ILE A 39 -12.16 -0.70 -2.45
N ASP A 40 -11.90 -1.66 -1.57
CA ASP A 40 -12.57 -1.77 -0.26
C ASP A 40 -12.37 -0.50 0.58
N VAL A 41 -11.16 0.08 0.58
CA VAL A 41 -10.88 1.35 1.26
C VAL A 41 -11.72 2.50 0.67
N ILE A 42 -11.93 2.54 -0.65
CA ILE A 42 -12.73 3.61 -1.30
C ILE A 42 -14.23 3.41 -1.05
N GLU A 43 -14.71 2.17 -1.18
CA GLU A 43 -16.14 1.86 -1.13
C GLU A 43 -16.68 1.79 0.30
N ASN A 44 -15.84 1.41 1.26
CA ASN A 44 -16.23 1.16 2.64
C ASN A 44 -15.59 2.15 3.63
N ASP A 45 -15.07 3.28 3.15
CA ASP A 45 -14.56 4.34 4.03
C ASP A 45 -15.69 4.83 4.95
N PRO A 46 -15.61 4.65 6.28
CA PRO A 46 -16.53 5.30 7.20
C PRO A 46 -16.29 6.81 7.28
N ASP A 47 -15.26 7.35 6.62
CA ASP A 47 -14.87 8.76 6.74
C ASP A 47 -15.64 9.70 5.79
N VAL A 48 -16.92 9.84 6.07
CA VAL A 48 -17.77 10.95 5.58
C VAL A 48 -17.36 12.30 6.19
N ASN A 49 -16.26 12.40 6.96
CA ASN A 49 -15.90 13.57 7.76
C ASN A 49 -14.39 13.86 7.85
N GLY A 50 -13.69 13.86 6.72
CA GLY A 50 -12.50 14.71 6.55
C GLY A 50 -11.32 14.44 7.51
N GLY A 51 -11.06 13.18 7.84
CA GLY A 51 -9.83 12.75 8.49
C GLY A 51 -8.73 12.54 7.45
N ASN A 52 -7.69 13.37 7.50
CA ASN A 52 -6.53 13.20 6.62
C ASN A 52 -5.94 11.78 6.72
N MET A 53 -5.45 11.28 5.59
CA MET A 53 -4.73 10.00 5.44
C MET A 53 -3.41 9.92 6.24
N HIS A 54 -3.13 10.91 7.11
CA HIS A 54 -2.03 10.92 8.07
C HIS A 54 -2.40 10.33 9.44
N SER A 55 -3.67 9.96 9.68
CA SER A 55 -4.13 9.44 10.98
C SER A 55 -3.70 8.01 11.30
N TRP A 56 -3.14 7.26 10.34
CA TRP A 56 -2.68 5.88 10.56
C TRP A 56 -1.26 5.78 11.12
N SER A 57 -0.50 6.89 11.20
CA SER A 57 0.86 6.85 11.75
C SER A 57 0.92 7.03 13.28
N ASN A 58 -0.16 7.48 13.94
CA ASN A 58 -0.15 7.82 15.37
C ASN A 58 -0.82 6.80 16.30
N LYS A 59 -1.14 5.58 15.82
CA LYS A 59 -1.53 4.45 16.67
C LYS A 59 -0.39 3.44 16.86
N GLY A 60 0.84 3.94 16.98
CA GLY A 60 1.96 3.24 17.59
C GLY A 60 1.77 3.14 19.11
N LYS A 61 0.81 2.33 19.56
CA LYS A 61 0.74 1.81 20.93
C LYS A 61 -0.07 0.52 20.93
N SER A 62 0.45 -0.50 20.25
CA SER A 62 0.25 -1.86 20.77
C SER A 62 1.09 -1.93 22.04
N THR A 63 0.46 -1.66 23.18
CA THR A 63 1.02 -2.05 24.48
C THR A 63 1.29 -3.54 24.43
N GLU A 64 2.56 -3.91 24.57
CA GLU A 64 2.93 -5.14 25.28
C GLU A 64 2.07 -5.25 26.53
N ILE A 65 1.52 -6.44 26.81
CA ILE A 65 1.90 -7.23 27.98
C ILE A 65 1.26 -8.62 27.93
N SER A 66 2.14 -9.60 28.18
CA SER A 66 2.02 -10.88 28.90
C SER A 66 0.76 -11.76 28.79
#